data_AF-A0A954SV55-F1
#
_entry.id   AF-A0A954SV55-F1
#
_cell.length_a   1.000
_cell.length_b   1.000
_cell.length_c   1.000
_cell.angle_alpha   90.00
_cell.angle_beta   90.00
_cell.angle_gamma   90.00
#
_symmetry.space_group_name_H-M   'P 1'
#
loop_
_entity.id
_entity.type
_entity.pdbx_description
1 polymer ?
#
loop_
_entity_poly.entity_id
_entity_poly.type
_entity_poly.pdbx_seq_one_letter_code
_entity_poly.pdbx_strand_id
1 'polypeptide(L)'
;MDRTEVGQQRVGEPISALIDAILNSIQKAAWQDFDIRPLLYYTEKMVGKWLLHYIDQSLSDRQLLAISAEEVQTPALLLIRDMFRHHSRLIRPRTQDVSWVESLFREVAAELQLPTGPLDDEGKPHAPGDTDGKEWAERLSAPLGLPAFHLLVIHDAVVSGIEEELGEIPAAELVEEGGPLIGIVAFRDVNIIDPVELVHDFARHVGDINVGTDIEGEEGTISFTLNGNATFLSVQSMPIPWSELEGPCETAWWWPQAAKELSRHQAMVLIALNGQLGTVSERHIQLTRLVAHVSALQGAIGIFWSAAGLVHEPSQFQEIAAGLSPQELEPQLWVDMRVEKNEDGSYRFFTDGLTAFNQPEIEIDYTKRDPDHVYQTCYSVIRQAITSGHQLQQGETIELAPDTIIQVKHAPSMWERDGPVVKLEFT
;
A
#
# COMPACT_ATOMS: atom_id res chain seq x y z
N MET A 1 -14.11 20.10 -29.26
CA MET A 1 -14.23 20.07 -27.80
C MET A 1 -13.07 19.22 -27.34
N ASP A 2 -12.32 19.68 -26.34
CA ASP A 2 -11.17 18.94 -25.82
C ASP A 2 -11.65 17.62 -25.20
N ARG A 3 -10.95 16.50 -25.44
CA ARG A 3 -11.39 15.18 -24.95
C ARG A 3 -11.48 15.18 -23.42
N THR A 4 -10.57 15.87 -22.75
CA THR A 4 -10.58 16.02 -21.29
C THR A 4 -11.81 16.80 -20.81
N GLU A 5 -12.18 17.88 -21.50
CA GLU A 5 -13.38 18.67 -21.19
C GLU A 5 -14.66 17.85 -21.42
N VAL A 6 -14.72 17.09 -22.52
CA VAL A 6 -15.83 16.17 -22.81
C VAL A 6 -15.90 15.06 -21.76
N GLY A 7 -14.76 14.46 -21.39
CA GLY A 7 -14.69 13.42 -20.37
C GLY A 7 -15.17 13.91 -19.01
N GLN A 8 -14.77 15.13 -18.62
CA GLN A 8 -15.26 15.75 -17.40
C GLN A 8 -16.79 15.95 -17.44
N GLN A 9 -17.32 16.49 -18.54
CA GLN A 9 -18.75 16.76 -18.68
C GLN A 9 -19.60 15.48 -18.79
N ARG A 10 -19.11 14.47 -19.49
CA ARG A 10 -19.86 13.26 -19.84
C ARG A 10 -19.69 12.12 -18.85
N VAL A 11 -18.61 12.12 -18.06
CA VAL A 11 -18.28 11.04 -17.12
C VAL A 11 -18.05 11.61 -15.72
N GLY A 12 -17.17 12.59 -15.58
CA GLY A 12 -16.82 13.18 -14.27
C GLY A 12 -18.02 13.75 -13.52
N GLU A 13 -18.76 14.67 -14.16
CA GLU A 13 -19.95 15.31 -13.57
C GLU A 13 -21.05 14.29 -13.19
N PRO A 14 -21.44 13.32 -14.05
CA PRO A 14 -22.35 12.25 -13.66
C PRO A 14 -21.89 11.40 -12.47
N ILE A 15 -20.60 11.06 -12.39
CA ILE A 15 -20.04 10.29 -11.27
C ILE A 15 -20.08 11.11 -9.98
N SER A 16 -19.70 12.39 -10.02
CA SER A 16 -19.83 13.28 -8.86
C SER A 16 -21.27 13.40 -8.38
N ALA A 17 -22.22 13.59 -9.30
CA ALA A 17 -23.64 13.65 -8.96
C ALA A 17 -24.16 12.35 -8.30
N LEU A 18 -23.64 11.20 -8.70
CA LEU A 18 -23.96 9.91 -8.07
C LEU A 18 -23.44 9.84 -6.62
N ILE A 19 -22.17 10.20 -6.40
CA ILE A 19 -21.57 10.17 -5.06
C ILE A 19 -22.28 11.17 -4.13
N ASP A 20 -22.60 12.36 -4.63
CA ASP A 20 -23.36 13.37 -3.89
C ASP A 20 -24.75 12.86 -3.48
N ALA A 21 -25.47 12.19 -4.38
CA ALA A 21 -26.78 11.61 -4.07
C ALA A 21 -26.68 10.52 -2.98
N ILE A 22 -25.64 9.67 -3.02
CA ILE A 22 -25.38 8.66 -1.98
C ILE A 22 -25.13 9.33 -0.63
N LEU A 23 -24.24 10.32 -0.58
CA LEU A 23 -23.89 11.05 0.66
C LEU A 23 -25.10 11.81 1.22
N ASN A 24 -25.90 12.44 0.36
CA ASN A 24 -27.12 13.15 0.76
C ASN A 24 -28.16 12.19 1.35
N SER A 25 -28.37 11.02 0.74
CA SER A 25 -29.29 10.00 1.28
C SER A 25 -28.80 9.46 2.63
N ILE A 26 -27.49 9.20 2.80
CA ILE A 26 -26.90 8.82 4.09
C ILE A 26 -27.11 9.91 5.15
N GLN A 27 -26.85 11.17 4.80
CA GLN A 27 -27.02 12.31 5.70
C GLN A 27 -28.48 12.47 6.12
N LYS A 28 -29.41 12.32 5.17
CA LYS A 28 -30.87 12.34 5.43
C LYS A 28 -31.30 11.20 6.35
N ALA A 29 -30.68 10.03 6.25
CA ALA A 29 -30.96 8.89 7.11
C ALA A 29 -30.42 9.05 8.55
N ALA A 30 -29.48 9.98 8.76
CA ALA A 30 -28.94 10.38 10.07
C ALA A 30 -28.38 9.22 10.91
N TRP A 31 -27.78 8.22 10.26
CA TRP A 31 -27.22 7.04 10.90
C TRP A 31 -26.00 7.38 11.76
N GLN A 32 -26.15 7.19 13.07
CA GLN A 32 -25.09 7.48 14.06
C GLN A 32 -23.96 6.44 14.05
N ASP A 33 -24.22 5.26 13.49
CA ASP A 33 -23.26 4.16 13.36
C ASP A 33 -22.69 4.04 11.94
N PHE A 34 -22.92 5.01 11.07
CA PHE A 34 -22.42 4.95 9.70
C PHE A 34 -20.92 5.23 9.64
N ASP A 35 -20.19 4.30 9.04
CA ASP A 35 -18.78 4.43 8.71
C ASP A 35 -18.62 4.77 7.22
N ILE A 36 -18.05 5.94 6.96
CA ILE A 36 -17.83 6.44 5.60
C ILE A 36 -16.57 5.87 4.94
N ARG A 37 -15.65 5.26 5.71
CA ARG A 37 -14.34 4.82 5.22
C ARG A 37 -14.44 3.83 4.05
N PRO A 38 -15.31 2.79 4.09
CA PRO A 38 -15.47 1.87 2.96
C PRO A 38 -15.90 2.58 1.66
N LEU A 39 -16.80 3.57 1.77
CA LEU A 39 -17.25 4.36 0.62
C LEU A 39 -16.11 5.24 0.07
N LEU A 40 -15.34 5.91 0.93
CA LEU A 40 -14.21 6.74 0.48
C LEU A 40 -13.14 5.88 -0.20
N TYR A 41 -12.75 4.77 0.42
CA TYR A 41 -11.77 3.84 -0.13
C TYR A 41 -12.19 3.36 -1.53
N TYR A 42 -13.41 2.84 -1.62
CA TYR A 42 -13.91 2.28 -2.87
C TYR A 42 -14.07 3.34 -3.95
N THR A 43 -14.57 4.54 -3.61
CA THR A 43 -14.73 5.62 -4.58
C THR A 43 -13.38 6.16 -5.06
N GLU A 44 -12.35 6.22 -4.21
CA GLU A 44 -11.00 6.61 -4.62
C GLU A 44 -10.37 5.55 -5.54
N LYS A 45 -10.33 4.29 -5.09
CA LYS A 45 -9.58 3.22 -5.77
C LYS A 45 -10.34 2.66 -6.97
N MET A 46 -11.61 2.32 -6.83
CA MET A 46 -12.39 1.75 -7.93
C MET A 46 -12.89 2.84 -8.88
N VAL A 47 -13.66 3.79 -8.36
CA VAL A 47 -14.39 4.75 -9.21
C VAL A 47 -13.43 5.80 -9.78
N GLY A 48 -12.65 6.47 -8.93
CA GLY A 48 -11.80 7.60 -9.29
C GLY A 48 -10.53 7.20 -10.06
N LYS A 49 -10.04 5.98 -9.88
CA LYS A 49 -8.84 5.48 -10.57
C LYS A 49 -9.17 4.52 -11.69
N TRP A 50 -9.73 3.34 -11.37
CA TRP A 50 -9.89 2.28 -12.37
C TRP A 50 -11.03 2.53 -13.36
N LEU A 51 -12.23 2.85 -12.88
CA LEU A 51 -13.39 3.05 -13.74
C LEU A 51 -13.17 4.22 -14.72
N LEU A 52 -12.68 5.35 -14.23
CA LEU A 52 -12.35 6.49 -15.09
C LEU A 52 -11.25 6.17 -16.10
N HIS A 53 -10.18 5.48 -15.67
CA HIS A 53 -9.12 5.05 -16.57
C HIS A 53 -9.65 4.16 -17.71
N TYR A 54 -10.47 3.16 -17.38
CA TYR A 54 -10.99 2.23 -18.38
C TYR A 54 -11.99 2.88 -19.33
N ILE A 55 -12.83 3.80 -18.85
CA ILE A 55 -13.75 4.55 -19.72
C ILE A 55 -12.95 5.38 -20.73
N ASP A 56 -11.88 6.05 -20.28
CA ASP A 56 -11.02 6.83 -21.17
C ASP A 56 -10.29 5.95 -22.19
N GLN A 57 -9.85 4.74 -21.82
CA GLN A 57 -9.20 3.84 -22.77
C GLN A 57 -10.17 3.14 -23.74
N SER A 58 -11.41 2.90 -23.33
CA SER A 58 -12.35 2.04 -24.07
C SER A 58 -13.27 2.81 -25.00
N LEU A 59 -13.62 4.06 -24.68
CA LEU A 59 -14.54 4.86 -25.51
C LEU A 59 -13.79 5.70 -26.53
N SER A 60 -14.11 5.50 -27.82
CA SER A 60 -13.73 6.47 -28.86
C SER A 60 -14.34 7.85 -28.59
N ASP A 61 -13.77 8.93 -29.13
CA ASP A 61 -14.31 10.30 -28.97
C ASP A 61 -15.80 10.38 -29.33
N ARG A 62 -16.23 9.64 -30.36
CA ARG A 62 -17.63 9.60 -30.78
C ARG A 62 -18.52 8.92 -29.75
N GLN A 63 -18.05 7.84 -29.12
CA GLN A 63 -18.80 7.14 -28.08
C GLN A 63 -18.83 7.97 -26.80
N LEU A 64 -17.70 8.58 -26.41
CA LEU A 64 -17.62 9.48 -25.26
C LEU A 64 -18.54 10.70 -25.40
N LEU A 65 -18.68 11.26 -26.61
CA LEU A 65 -19.62 12.35 -26.87
C LEU A 65 -21.09 11.93 -26.81
N ALA A 66 -21.36 10.65 -27.08
CA ALA A 66 -22.72 10.10 -27.19
C ALA A 66 -23.20 9.43 -25.90
N ILE A 67 -22.29 9.09 -24.97
CA ILE A 67 -22.65 8.42 -23.72
C ILE A 67 -23.55 9.32 -22.86
N SER A 68 -24.61 8.71 -22.33
CA SER A 68 -25.56 9.35 -21.44
C SER A 68 -25.11 9.27 -19.97
N ALA A 69 -25.62 10.16 -19.13
CA ALA A 69 -25.39 10.09 -17.68
C ALA A 69 -25.88 8.76 -17.10
N GLU A 70 -27.00 8.22 -17.61
CA GLU A 70 -27.57 6.94 -17.19
C GLU A 70 -26.59 5.76 -17.44
N GLU A 71 -25.97 5.73 -18.62
CA GLU A 71 -24.99 4.71 -19.02
C GLU A 71 -23.71 4.75 -18.17
N VAL A 72 -23.37 5.91 -17.59
CA VAL A 72 -22.24 6.07 -16.66
C VAL A 72 -22.63 5.75 -15.22
N GLN A 73 -23.76 6.28 -14.76
CA GLN A 73 -24.17 6.23 -13.37
C GLN A 73 -24.69 4.85 -12.97
N THR A 74 -25.36 4.12 -13.87
CA THR A 74 -25.94 2.82 -13.55
C THR A 74 -24.86 1.78 -13.20
N PRO A 75 -23.80 1.59 -14.00
CA PRO A 75 -22.71 0.68 -13.62
C PRO A 75 -22.01 1.10 -12.32
N ALA A 76 -21.73 2.40 -12.13
CA ALA A 76 -21.10 2.89 -10.91
C ALA A 76 -21.98 2.70 -9.66
N LEU A 77 -23.31 2.92 -9.77
CA LEU A 77 -24.27 2.68 -8.70
C LEU A 77 -24.25 1.21 -8.29
N LEU A 78 -24.25 0.29 -9.25
CA LEU A 78 -24.27 -1.15 -9.00
C LEU A 78 -22.97 -1.65 -8.37
N LEU A 79 -21.82 -1.13 -8.80
CA LEU A 79 -20.51 -1.40 -8.20
C LEU A 79 -20.45 -0.98 -6.73
N ILE A 80 -20.85 0.26 -6.42
CA ILE A 80 -20.85 0.78 -5.04
C ILE A 80 -21.90 0.02 -4.19
N ARG A 81 -23.06 -0.32 -4.76
CA ARG A 81 -24.10 -1.12 -4.09
C ARG A 81 -23.58 -2.49 -3.69
N ASP A 82 -22.88 -3.16 -4.61
CA ASP A 82 -22.31 -4.47 -4.34
C ASP A 82 -21.27 -4.41 -3.23
N MET A 83 -20.38 -3.40 -3.27
CA MET A 83 -19.45 -3.13 -2.16
C MET A 83 -20.18 -2.96 -0.81
N PHE A 84 -21.28 -2.19 -0.77
CA PHE A 84 -22.06 -1.99 0.44
C PHE A 84 -22.68 -3.29 0.97
N ARG A 85 -23.02 -4.24 0.08
CA ARG A 85 -23.56 -5.55 0.48
C ARG A 85 -22.49 -6.40 1.16
N HIS A 86 -21.28 -6.44 0.60
CA HIS A 86 -20.13 -7.12 1.21
C HIS A 86 -19.82 -6.54 2.59
N HIS A 87 -19.74 -5.21 2.67
CA HIS A 87 -19.23 -4.52 3.86
C HIS A 87 -20.31 -3.94 4.76
N SER A 88 -21.55 -4.44 4.65
CA SER A 88 -22.70 -3.89 5.38
C SER A 88 -22.47 -3.80 6.90
N ARG A 89 -21.71 -4.74 7.46
CA ARG A 89 -21.32 -4.77 8.89
C ARG A 89 -20.19 -3.81 9.25
N LEU A 90 -19.29 -3.49 8.33
CA LEU A 90 -18.27 -2.46 8.54
C LEU A 90 -18.88 -1.07 8.42
N ILE A 91 -19.77 -0.89 7.46
CA ILE A 91 -20.44 0.38 7.20
C ILE A 91 -21.45 0.72 8.31
N ARG A 92 -22.15 -0.27 8.86
CA ARG A 92 -23.10 -0.05 9.98
C ARG A 92 -22.99 -1.16 11.04
N PRO A 93 -21.96 -1.14 11.90
CA PRO A 93 -21.64 -2.23 12.83
C PRO A 93 -22.71 -2.48 13.91
N ARG A 94 -23.59 -1.51 14.17
CA ARG A 94 -24.66 -1.67 15.16
C ARG A 94 -25.98 -2.13 14.54
N THR A 95 -26.03 -2.30 13.22
CA THR A 95 -27.25 -2.62 12.48
C THR A 95 -27.18 -4.06 11.98
N GLN A 96 -28.06 -4.92 12.52
CA GLN A 96 -28.09 -6.36 12.15
C GLN A 96 -28.84 -6.64 10.84
N ASP A 97 -29.84 -5.83 10.52
CA ASP A 97 -30.60 -5.95 9.29
C ASP A 97 -29.79 -5.34 8.14
N VAL A 98 -29.57 -6.06 7.04
CA VAL A 98 -28.81 -5.58 5.88
C VAL A 98 -29.71 -4.97 4.80
N SER A 99 -31.04 -5.00 4.97
CA SER A 99 -32.01 -4.46 4.01
C SER A 99 -31.92 -2.94 3.79
N TRP A 100 -31.21 -2.23 4.68
CA TRP A 100 -30.94 -0.80 4.53
C TRP A 100 -30.12 -0.49 3.28
N VAL A 101 -29.24 -1.40 2.85
CA VAL A 101 -28.45 -1.23 1.62
C VAL A 101 -29.41 -1.11 0.44
N GLU A 102 -30.36 -2.03 0.31
CA GLU A 102 -31.35 -2.01 -0.78
C GLU A 102 -32.23 -0.76 -0.76
N SER A 103 -32.61 -0.32 0.43
CA SER A 103 -33.44 0.87 0.61
C SER A 103 -32.68 2.14 0.19
N LEU A 104 -31.40 2.24 0.57
CA LEU A 104 -30.50 3.34 0.21
C LEU A 104 -30.35 3.45 -1.31
N PHE A 105 -29.96 2.36 -1.98
CA PHE A 105 -29.66 2.42 -3.42
C PHE A 105 -30.92 2.56 -4.29
N ARG A 106 -32.11 2.15 -3.82
CA ARG A 106 -33.38 2.48 -4.49
C ARG A 106 -33.76 3.95 -4.35
N GLU A 107 -33.48 4.57 -3.21
CA GLU A 107 -33.69 6.02 -3.03
C GLU A 107 -32.76 6.81 -3.96
N VAL A 108 -31.47 6.47 -3.99
CA VAL A 108 -30.48 7.11 -4.88
C VAL A 108 -30.85 6.95 -6.35
N ALA A 109 -31.27 5.75 -6.77
CA ALA A 109 -31.72 5.52 -8.15
C ALA A 109 -32.96 6.36 -8.50
N ALA A 110 -33.93 6.49 -7.57
CA ALA A 110 -35.10 7.32 -7.78
C ALA A 110 -34.77 8.82 -7.87
N GLU A 111 -33.84 9.30 -7.04
CA GLU A 111 -33.36 10.69 -7.07
C GLU A 111 -32.71 11.04 -8.42
N LEU A 112 -31.87 10.14 -8.92
CA LEU A 112 -31.15 10.32 -10.19
C LEU A 112 -31.95 9.86 -11.42
N GLN A 113 -33.18 9.37 -11.23
CA GLN A 113 -34.05 8.83 -12.29
C GLN A 113 -33.42 7.67 -13.08
N LEU A 114 -32.61 6.85 -12.40
CA LEU A 114 -31.95 5.68 -12.96
C LEU A 114 -32.92 4.49 -13.05
N PRO A 115 -32.72 3.56 -14.00
CA PRO A 115 -33.55 2.37 -14.12
C PRO A 115 -33.45 1.50 -12.87
N THR A 116 -34.59 1.05 -12.34
CA THR A 116 -34.62 0.19 -11.15
C THR A 116 -34.51 -1.29 -11.47
N GLY A 117 -34.76 -1.70 -12.73
CA GLY A 117 -34.69 -3.10 -13.14
C GLY A 117 -33.34 -3.79 -12.83
N PRO A 118 -32.19 -3.13 -13.03
CA PRO A 118 -30.90 -3.67 -12.62
C PRO A 118 -30.73 -3.90 -11.10
N LEU A 119 -31.57 -3.29 -10.26
CA LEU A 119 -31.57 -3.49 -8.80
C LEU A 119 -32.40 -4.71 -8.36
N ASP A 120 -33.10 -5.38 -9.27
CA ASP A 120 -33.94 -6.53 -8.95
C ASP A 120 -33.15 -7.84 -9.20
N ASP A 121 -32.22 -8.15 -8.29
CA ASP A 121 -31.18 -9.19 -8.42
C ASP A 121 -31.10 -10.18 -7.23
N GLU A 122 -32.25 -10.53 -6.64
CA GLU A 122 -32.38 -11.47 -5.50
C GLU A 122 -31.67 -11.09 -4.18
N GLY A 123 -30.94 -9.97 -4.14
CA GLY A 123 -30.43 -9.39 -2.90
C GLY A 123 -29.14 -9.99 -2.35
N LYS A 124 -28.43 -10.83 -3.12
CA LYS A 124 -27.14 -11.41 -2.71
C LYS A 124 -25.97 -10.61 -3.32
N PRO A 125 -24.86 -10.43 -2.57
CA PRO A 125 -23.62 -9.91 -3.16
C PRO A 125 -23.12 -10.84 -4.26
N HIS A 126 -22.35 -10.30 -5.20
CA HIS A 126 -21.54 -11.11 -6.10
C HIS A 126 -20.56 -11.99 -5.28
N ALA A 127 -20.41 -13.27 -5.62
CA ALA A 127 -19.49 -14.17 -4.90
C ALA A 127 -18.20 -14.38 -5.74
N PRO A 128 -17.01 -14.12 -5.17
CA PRO A 128 -15.75 -14.40 -5.86
C PRO A 128 -15.66 -15.87 -6.27
N GLY A 129 -15.42 -16.13 -7.56
CA GLY A 129 -15.31 -17.49 -8.11
C GLY A 129 -16.61 -18.17 -8.55
N ASP A 130 -17.75 -17.46 -8.54
CA ASP A 130 -19.00 -17.99 -9.11
C ASP A 130 -19.02 -17.86 -10.64
N THR A 131 -19.47 -18.91 -11.33
CA THR A 131 -19.63 -18.95 -12.79
C THR A 131 -20.65 -17.92 -13.32
N ASP A 132 -21.51 -17.38 -12.46
CA ASP A 132 -22.51 -16.33 -12.79
C ASP A 132 -21.93 -14.90 -12.81
N GLY A 133 -20.71 -14.68 -12.29
CA GLY A 133 -20.04 -13.38 -12.26
C GLY A 133 -19.78 -12.78 -13.64
N LYS A 134 -19.68 -13.63 -14.66
CA LYS A 134 -19.48 -13.22 -16.05
C LYS A 134 -20.68 -12.47 -16.63
N GLU A 135 -21.91 -12.94 -16.38
CA GLU A 135 -23.11 -12.27 -16.91
C GLU A 135 -23.37 -10.94 -16.19
N TRP A 136 -23.09 -10.88 -14.89
CA TRP A 136 -23.13 -9.66 -14.10
C TRP A 136 -22.12 -8.63 -14.61
N ALA A 137 -20.87 -9.04 -14.82
CA ALA A 137 -19.81 -8.18 -15.32
C ALA A 137 -20.06 -7.72 -16.77
N GLU A 138 -20.54 -8.61 -17.66
CA GLU A 138 -20.91 -8.26 -19.03
C GLU A 138 -22.03 -7.23 -19.08
N ARG A 139 -23.02 -7.31 -18.18
CA ARG A 139 -24.09 -6.31 -18.06
C ARG A 139 -23.58 -4.95 -17.57
N LEU A 140 -22.63 -4.95 -16.62
CA LEU A 140 -22.02 -3.72 -16.10
C LEU A 140 -21.08 -3.05 -17.11
N SER A 141 -20.34 -3.86 -17.85
CA SER A 141 -19.27 -3.39 -18.72
C SER A 141 -19.77 -2.97 -20.10
N ALA A 142 -20.88 -3.55 -20.58
CA ALA A 142 -21.41 -3.31 -21.92
C ALA A 142 -21.74 -1.83 -22.24
N PRO A 143 -22.41 -1.04 -21.37
CA PRO A 143 -22.67 0.38 -21.65
C PRO A 143 -21.39 1.22 -21.77
N LEU A 144 -20.34 0.80 -21.08
CA LEU A 144 -19.06 1.50 -20.99
C LEU A 144 -18.02 0.95 -21.98
N GLY A 145 -18.34 -0.12 -22.71
CA GLY A 145 -17.42 -0.81 -23.61
C GLY A 145 -16.23 -1.46 -22.90
N LEU A 146 -16.34 -1.74 -21.60
CA LEU A 146 -15.23 -2.26 -20.81
C LEU A 146 -15.08 -3.78 -20.96
N PRO A 147 -13.85 -4.32 -20.83
CA PRO A 147 -13.64 -5.75 -20.67
C PRO A 147 -14.28 -6.23 -19.36
N ALA A 148 -15.33 -7.05 -19.47
CA ALA A 148 -16.10 -7.54 -18.32
C ALA A 148 -15.20 -8.22 -17.26
N PHE A 149 -14.25 -9.02 -17.72
CA PHE A 149 -13.32 -9.73 -16.85
C PHE A 149 -12.41 -8.79 -16.03
N HIS A 150 -11.86 -7.74 -16.64
CA HIS A 150 -11.01 -6.78 -15.91
C HIS A 150 -11.80 -6.00 -14.87
N LEU A 151 -13.03 -5.61 -15.21
CA LEU A 151 -13.91 -4.91 -14.26
C LEU A 151 -14.21 -5.80 -13.04
N LEU A 152 -14.44 -7.09 -13.26
CA LEU A 152 -14.72 -8.07 -12.22
C LEU A 152 -13.52 -8.26 -11.28
N VAL A 153 -12.33 -8.52 -11.85
CA VAL A 153 -11.11 -8.78 -11.07
C VAL A 153 -10.75 -7.57 -10.20
N ILE A 154 -10.88 -6.37 -10.75
CA ILE A 154 -10.52 -5.14 -10.01
C ILE A 154 -11.59 -4.79 -8.98
N HIS A 155 -12.86 -4.98 -9.31
CA HIS A 155 -13.94 -4.86 -8.33
C HIS A 155 -13.71 -5.80 -7.14
N ASP A 156 -13.48 -7.08 -7.39
CA ASP A 156 -13.23 -8.08 -6.34
C ASP A 156 -11.99 -7.69 -5.51
N ALA A 157 -10.89 -7.28 -6.16
CA ALA A 157 -9.68 -6.85 -5.46
C ALA A 157 -9.90 -5.62 -4.56
N VAL A 158 -10.65 -4.61 -5.02
CA VAL A 158 -10.93 -3.40 -4.23
C VAL A 158 -11.97 -3.69 -3.14
N VAL A 159 -12.96 -4.55 -3.40
CA VAL A 159 -13.92 -4.98 -2.38
C VAL A 159 -13.21 -5.79 -1.29
N SER A 160 -12.36 -6.75 -1.63
CA SER A 160 -11.57 -7.49 -0.63
C SER A 160 -10.60 -6.57 0.12
N GLY A 161 -10.00 -5.59 -0.57
CA GLY A 161 -9.13 -4.60 0.04
C GLY A 161 -9.80 -3.76 1.14
N ILE A 162 -11.13 -3.56 1.09
CA ILE A 162 -11.87 -2.88 2.17
C ILE A 162 -11.93 -3.73 3.43
N GLU A 163 -12.11 -5.03 3.32
CA GLU A 163 -12.05 -5.91 4.49
C GLU A 163 -10.63 -5.91 5.04
N GLU A 164 -9.61 -6.05 4.19
CA GLU A 164 -8.21 -6.04 4.59
C GLU A 164 -7.76 -4.71 5.22
N GLU A 165 -8.30 -3.58 4.77
CA GLU A 165 -7.95 -2.24 5.22
C GLU A 165 -8.88 -1.71 6.33
N LEU A 166 -10.11 -2.23 6.45
CA LEU A 166 -11.17 -1.65 7.30
C LEU A 166 -11.98 -2.65 8.16
N GLY A 167 -11.76 -3.98 8.13
CA GLY A 167 -12.52 -4.97 8.94
C GLY A 167 -11.74 -6.20 9.44
N GLU A 168 -11.81 -6.67 10.69
CA GLU A 168 -12.77 -6.48 11.79
C GLU A 168 -12.11 -5.93 13.07
N ILE A 169 -12.89 -5.26 13.93
CA ILE A 169 -12.50 -4.89 15.29
C ILE A 169 -12.92 -5.97 16.31
N PRO A 170 -12.00 -6.72 16.94
CA PRO A 170 -12.16 -7.19 18.31
C PRO A 170 -11.70 -6.09 19.26
N ALA A 171 -12.59 -5.66 20.16
CA ALA A 171 -12.38 -4.59 21.14
C ALA A 171 -11.33 -4.90 22.24
N ALA A 172 -10.31 -5.71 21.96
CA ALA A 172 -9.29 -6.14 22.93
C ALA A 172 -7.83 -5.99 22.47
N GLU A 173 -7.55 -5.73 21.19
CA GLU A 173 -6.18 -5.60 20.68
C GLU A 173 -6.06 -4.34 19.82
N LEU A 174 -5.98 -3.19 20.49
CA LEU A 174 -5.74 -1.89 19.88
C LEU A 174 -4.23 -1.63 19.77
N VAL A 175 -3.61 -2.15 18.71
CA VAL A 175 -2.51 -1.53 17.94
C VAL A 175 -2.59 -2.10 16.50
N GLU A 176 -3.07 -1.33 15.52
CA GLU A 176 -2.90 -1.68 14.09
C GLU A 176 -1.44 -1.40 13.72
N GLU A 177 -0.77 -2.39 13.15
CA GLU A 177 0.67 -2.35 12.98
C GLU A 177 1.06 -3.02 11.65
N GLY A 178 1.50 -2.18 10.69
CA GLY A 178 2.17 -2.56 9.45
C GLY A 178 1.26 -2.81 8.24
N GLY A 179 1.14 -1.80 7.35
CA GLY A 179 0.63 -1.97 5.98
C GLY A 179 1.53 -2.88 5.12
N PRO A 180 1.23 -3.08 3.82
CA PRO A 180 2.02 -3.97 2.98
C PRO A 180 3.49 -3.53 2.93
N LEU A 181 4.41 -4.49 3.07
CA LEU A 181 5.83 -4.22 2.89
C LEU A 181 6.11 -4.11 1.40
N ILE A 182 6.72 -3.02 0.95
CA ILE A 182 6.94 -2.75 -0.47
C ILE A 182 8.42 -2.46 -0.75
N GLY A 183 8.96 -3.19 -1.73
CA GLY A 183 10.27 -2.93 -2.31
C GLY A 183 10.15 -2.81 -3.83
N ILE A 184 10.83 -1.82 -4.41
CA ILE A 184 10.78 -1.57 -5.85
C ILE A 184 12.20 -1.64 -6.40
N VAL A 185 12.41 -2.42 -7.45
CA VAL A 185 13.70 -2.48 -8.15
C VAL A 185 13.60 -1.66 -9.43
N ALA A 186 14.47 -0.66 -9.57
CA ALA A 186 14.53 0.23 -10.73
C ALA A 186 15.43 -0.38 -11.82
N PHE A 187 14.95 -0.38 -13.06
CA PHE A 187 15.65 -0.95 -14.23
C PHE A 187 15.88 0.09 -15.33
N ARG A 188 16.99 -0.04 -16.08
CA ARG A 188 17.21 0.76 -17.31
C ARG A 188 16.16 0.48 -18.37
N ASP A 189 15.73 -0.78 -18.47
CA ASP A 189 14.72 -1.31 -19.38
C ASP A 189 14.22 -2.68 -18.84
N VAL A 190 13.00 -3.10 -19.19
CA VAL A 190 12.39 -4.39 -18.75
C VAL A 190 12.28 -5.41 -19.88
N ASN A 191 12.88 -5.14 -21.04
CA ASN A 191 12.84 -6.06 -22.15
C ASN A 191 13.53 -7.36 -21.68
N ILE A 192 12.75 -8.43 -21.47
CA ILE A 192 13.14 -9.83 -21.12
C ILE A 192 12.78 -10.28 -19.67
N ILE A 193 12.08 -9.50 -18.84
CA ILE A 193 11.65 -10.02 -17.51
C ILE A 193 10.29 -10.74 -17.61
N ASP A 194 10.31 -12.06 -17.49
CA ASP A 194 9.10 -12.87 -17.26
C ASP A 194 8.89 -13.05 -15.74
N PRO A 195 7.82 -12.50 -15.16
CA PRO A 195 7.60 -12.55 -13.71
C PRO A 195 7.42 -13.97 -13.17
N VAL A 196 6.86 -14.89 -13.95
CA VAL A 196 6.65 -16.29 -13.53
C VAL A 196 7.99 -17.01 -13.47
N GLU A 197 8.82 -16.88 -14.51
CA GLU A 197 10.17 -17.47 -14.51
C GLU A 197 11.05 -16.88 -13.40
N LEU A 198 10.91 -15.58 -13.10
CA LEU A 198 11.61 -14.92 -11.99
C LEU A 198 11.25 -15.57 -10.65
N VAL A 199 9.96 -15.78 -10.36
CA VAL A 199 9.54 -16.42 -9.10
C VAL A 199 9.96 -17.88 -9.04
N HIS A 200 9.88 -18.61 -10.16
CA HIS A 200 10.41 -19.97 -10.24
C HIS A 200 11.92 -20.02 -9.99
N ASP A 201 12.68 -19.08 -10.54
CA ASP A 201 14.12 -19.02 -10.30
C ASP A 201 14.43 -18.68 -8.84
N PHE A 202 13.71 -17.73 -8.25
CA PHE A 202 13.80 -17.41 -6.83
C PHE A 202 13.53 -18.64 -5.95
N ALA A 203 12.46 -19.37 -6.23
CA ALA A 203 12.07 -20.58 -5.49
C ALA A 203 13.16 -21.67 -5.51
N ARG A 204 13.94 -21.77 -6.60
CA ARG A 204 15.07 -22.72 -6.69
C ARG A 204 16.26 -22.35 -5.81
N HIS A 205 16.43 -21.07 -5.48
CA HIS A 205 17.62 -20.56 -4.80
C HIS A 205 17.37 -20.20 -3.33
N VAL A 206 16.15 -19.86 -2.94
CA VAL A 206 15.86 -19.26 -1.62
C VAL A 206 15.92 -20.24 -0.46
N GLY A 207 15.73 -21.54 -0.68
CA GLY A 207 16.06 -22.63 0.26
C GLY A 207 15.20 -22.75 1.54
N ASP A 208 14.98 -21.68 2.28
CA ASP A 208 14.28 -21.63 3.57
C ASP A 208 12.94 -20.86 3.52
N ILE A 209 12.59 -20.31 2.36
CA ILE A 209 11.29 -19.67 2.11
C ILE A 209 10.44 -20.59 1.24
N ASN A 210 9.26 -20.94 1.73
CA ASN A 210 8.25 -21.67 0.98
C ASN A 210 7.58 -20.73 -0.03
N VAL A 211 7.82 -20.96 -1.31
CA VAL A 211 7.19 -20.21 -2.40
C VAL A 211 5.98 -21.00 -2.90
N GLY A 212 4.81 -20.39 -2.85
CA GLY A 212 3.56 -20.99 -3.33
C GLY A 212 3.63 -21.42 -4.80
N THR A 213 3.04 -22.56 -5.11
CA THR A 213 3.02 -23.13 -6.47
C THR A 213 1.89 -22.59 -7.34
N ASP A 214 0.87 -22.01 -6.71
CA ASP A 214 -0.27 -21.38 -7.38
C ASP A 214 0.14 -19.95 -7.72
N ILE A 215 0.85 -19.81 -8.85
CA ILE A 215 1.20 -18.52 -9.43
C ILE A 215 0.11 -18.15 -10.43
N GLU A 216 -0.61 -17.08 -10.13
CA GLU A 216 -1.68 -16.55 -10.98
C GLU A 216 -1.24 -15.19 -11.53
N GLY A 217 -1.57 -14.88 -12.78
CA GLY A 217 -1.26 -13.56 -13.32
C GLY A 217 -1.54 -13.38 -14.81
N GLU A 218 -1.65 -12.11 -15.21
CA GLU A 218 -1.79 -11.62 -16.58
C GLU A 218 -0.94 -10.35 -16.76
N GLU A 219 -0.51 -10.08 -18.00
CA GLU A 219 0.13 -8.81 -18.39
C GLU A 219 1.29 -8.32 -17.51
N GLY A 220 2.22 -9.20 -17.12
CA GLY A 220 3.43 -8.80 -16.39
C GLY A 220 3.23 -8.60 -14.88
N THR A 221 2.05 -8.92 -14.36
CA THR A 221 1.76 -8.94 -12.92
C THR A 221 1.37 -10.34 -12.48
N ILE A 222 1.91 -10.79 -11.35
CA ILE A 222 1.63 -12.10 -10.77
C ILE A 222 1.39 -12.01 -9.26
N SER A 223 0.65 -12.97 -8.76
CA SER A 223 0.36 -13.19 -7.35
C SER A 223 0.81 -14.60 -6.95
N PHE A 224 1.42 -14.72 -5.78
CA PHE A 224 1.90 -15.99 -5.22
C PHE A 224 2.04 -15.84 -3.70
N THR A 225 2.60 -16.83 -3.02
CA THR A 225 2.84 -16.74 -1.56
C THR A 225 4.30 -16.94 -1.19
N LEU A 226 4.74 -16.23 -0.14
CA LEU A 226 5.99 -16.46 0.57
C LEU A 226 5.67 -16.85 2.00
N ASN A 227 6.00 -18.08 2.39
CA ASN A 227 5.63 -18.68 3.68
C ASN A 227 4.12 -18.50 4.02
N GLY A 228 3.26 -18.53 3.01
CA GLY A 228 1.82 -18.34 3.15
C GLY A 228 1.35 -16.87 3.16
N ASN A 229 2.25 -15.90 3.17
CA ASN A 229 1.91 -14.48 2.99
C ASN A 229 1.68 -14.17 1.51
N ALA A 230 0.57 -13.49 1.19
CA ALA A 230 0.27 -13.06 -0.17
C ALA A 230 1.35 -12.10 -0.67
N THR A 231 1.91 -12.37 -1.84
CA THR A 231 2.97 -11.56 -2.44
C THR A 231 2.59 -11.23 -3.88
N PHE A 232 2.69 -9.95 -4.21
CA PHE A 232 2.42 -9.42 -5.54
C PHE A 232 3.73 -8.95 -6.17
N LEU A 233 3.92 -9.28 -7.45
CA LEU A 233 5.05 -8.80 -8.24
C LEU A 233 4.52 -8.25 -9.57
N SER A 234 4.88 -6.99 -9.87
CA SER A 234 4.45 -6.30 -11.09
C SER A 234 5.65 -5.74 -11.83
N VAL A 235 5.83 -6.17 -13.08
CA VAL A 235 6.85 -5.66 -14.01
C VAL A 235 6.24 -4.53 -14.83
N GLN A 236 6.77 -3.32 -14.71
CA GLN A 236 6.19 -2.13 -15.33
C GLN A 236 7.19 -1.44 -16.26
N SER A 237 6.77 -1.17 -17.49
CA SER A 237 7.54 -0.41 -18.49
C SER A 237 7.42 1.10 -18.29
N MET A 238 7.49 1.55 -17.04
CA MET A 238 7.47 2.97 -16.68
C MET A 238 8.41 3.22 -15.49
N PRO A 239 9.05 4.40 -15.41
CA PRO A 239 9.90 4.74 -14.29
C PRO A 239 9.07 5.04 -13.03
N ILE A 240 9.72 4.88 -11.87
CA ILE A 240 9.25 5.42 -10.60
C ILE A 240 9.19 6.96 -10.76
N PRO A 241 8.12 7.62 -10.33
CA PRO A 241 8.04 9.08 -10.36
C PRO A 241 9.24 9.72 -9.66
N TRP A 242 9.96 10.62 -10.34
CA TRP A 242 11.15 11.24 -9.76
C TRP A 242 10.87 12.01 -8.46
N SER A 243 9.64 12.54 -8.30
CA SER A 243 9.17 13.17 -7.07
C SER A 243 9.22 12.25 -5.85
N GLU A 244 9.19 10.94 -6.04
CA GLU A 244 9.34 9.95 -4.96
C GLU A 244 10.80 9.61 -4.68
N LEU A 245 11.71 9.87 -5.62
CA LEU A 245 13.14 9.52 -5.52
C LEU A 245 14.05 10.70 -5.17
N GLU A 246 13.62 11.95 -5.39
CA GLU A 246 14.45 13.14 -5.19
C GLU A 246 14.99 13.22 -3.76
N GLY A 247 14.10 13.20 -2.76
CA GLY A 247 14.46 13.21 -1.34
C GLY A 247 15.33 12.01 -0.93
N PRO A 248 14.90 10.76 -1.22
CA PRO A 248 15.70 9.56 -0.96
C PRO A 248 17.12 9.63 -1.56
N CYS A 249 17.24 10.07 -2.82
CA CYS A 249 18.53 10.19 -3.49
C CYS A 249 19.41 11.30 -2.92
N GLU A 250 18.82 12.44 -2.53
CA GLU A 250 19.55 13.56 -1.92
C GLU A 250 20.12 13.16 -0.55
N THR A 251 19.41 12.29 0.17
CA THR A 251 19.71 11.95 1.56
C THR A 251 20.52 10.67 1.73
N ALA A 252 20.70 9.89 0.66
CA ALA A 252 21.54 8.68 0.61
C ALA A 252 23.05 9.00 0.66
N TRP A 253 23.54 9.45 1.82
CA TRP A 253 24.94 9.85 2.03
C TRP A 253 25.96 8.73 1.77
N TRP A 254 25.56 7.46 1.91
CA TRP A 254 26.37 6.28 1.60
C TRP A 254 26.47 5.97 0.09
N TRP A 255 25.54 6.50 -0.72
CA TRP A 255 25.52 6.29 -2.16
C TRP A 255 25.46 7.63 -2.92
N PRO A 256 26.56 8.40 -2.99
CA PRO A 256 26.57 9.73 -3.62
C PRO A 256 26.20 9.74 -5.11
N GLN A 257 26.18 8.58 -5.77
CA GLN A 257 25.78 8.42 -7.17
C GLN A 257 24.30 8.05 -7.34
N ALA A 258 23.53 7.87 -6.26
CA ALA A 258 22.12 7.44 -6.29
C ALA A 258 21.30 8.22 -7.32
N ALA A 259 21.27 9.56 -7.21
CA ALA A 259 20.49 10.40 -8.11
C ALA A 259 20.91 10.24 -9.59
N LYS A 260 22.23 10.15 -9.83
CA LYS A 260 22.78 10.02 -11.19
C LYS A 260 22.47 8.67 -11.83
N GLU A 261 22.51 7.59 -11.05
CA GLU A 261 22.21 6.25 -11.56
C GLU A 261 20.70 6.04 -11.68
N LEU A 262 19.94 6.36 -10.63
CA LEU A 262 18.49 6.20 -10.62
C LEU A 262 17.80 7.07 -11.67
N SER A 263 18.26 8.29 -11.99
CA SER A 263 17.63 9.12 -13.04
C SER A 263 17.61 8.48 -14.45
N ARG A 264 18.33 7.38 -14.66
CA ARG A 264 18.39 6.65 -15.94
C ARG A 264 17.41 5.50 -16.05
N HIS A 265 16.71 5.13 -14.98
CA HIS A 265 15.73 4.05 -15.04
C HIS A 265 14.56 4.44 -15.94
N GLN A 266 13.96 3.46 -16.61
CA GLN A 266 12.78 3.64 -17.45
C GLN A 266 11.68 2.63 -17.10
N ALA A 267 11.95 1.76 -16.14
CA ALA A 267 11.10 0.65 -15.80
C ALA A 267 11.31 0.26 -14.33
N MET A 268 10.35 -0.50 -13.78
CA MET A 268 10.41 -0.96 -12.39
C MET A 268 9.82 -2.36 -12.24
N VAL A 269 10.29 -3.07 -11.21
CA VAL A 269 9.61 -4.25 -10.66
C VAL A 269 9.15 -3.89 -9.25
N LEU A 270 7.85 -3.78 -9.06
CA LEU A 270 7.23 -3.56 -7.75
C LEU A 270 6.95 -4.90 -7.09
N ILE A 271 7.37 -5.03 -5.83
CA ILE A 271 7.20 -6.24 -5.04
C ILE A 271 6.52 -5.84 -3.73
N ALA A 272 5.34 -6.40 -3.46
CA ALA A 272 4.58 -6.14 -2.26
C ALA A 272 4.31 -7.46 -1.52
N LEU A 273 4.67 -7.53 -0.24
CA LEU A 273 4.34 -8.64 0.65
C LEU A 273 3.23 -8.18 1.60
N ASN A 274 2.07 -8.82 1.47
CA ASN A 274 0.91 -8.63 2.31
C ASN A 274 0.69 -9.85 3.21
N GLY A 275 0.24 -9.61 4.44
CA GLY A 275 -0.03 -10.66 5.41
C GLY A 275 0.82 -10.57 6.67
N GLN A 276 0.39 -11.30 7.68
CA GLN A 276 0.91 -11.22 9.05
C GLN A 276 1.47 -12.57 9.55
N LEU A 277 1.64 -13.56 8.67
CA LEU A 277 2.20 -14.86 9.06
C LEU A 277 3.71 -14.73 9.33
N GLY A 278 4.11 -15.19 10.52
CA GLY A 278 5.47 -15.02 11.04
C GLY A 278 5.68 -13.67 11.73
N THR A 279 6.86 -13.47 12.30
CA THR A 279 7.28 -12.21 12.92
C THR A 279 7.47 -11.11 11.87
N VAL A 280 7.37 -9.84 12.30
CA VAL A 280 7.59 -8.68 11.42
C VAL A 280 8.97 -8.75 10.74
N SER A 281 9.99 -9.16 11.49
CA SER A 281 11.36 -9.32 11.00
C SER A 281 11.48 -10.45 9.97
N GLU A 282 10.80 -11.58 10.16
CA GLU A 282 10.77 -12.67 9.17
C GLU A 282 10.11 -12.22 7.85
N ARG A 283 9.08 -11.37 7.90
CA ARG A 283 8.45 -10.82 6.70
C ARG A 283 9.37 -9.82 5.97
N HIS A 284 10.10 -8.98 6.70
CA HIS A 284 11.12 -8.11 6.12
C HIS A 284 12.23 -8.91 5.46
N ILE A 285 12.71 -9.99 6.08
CA ILE A 285 13.71 -10.89 5.47
C ILE A 285 13.18 -11.51 4.18
N GLN A 286 11.94 -11.98 4.17
CA GLN A 286 11.31 -12.58 2.98
C GLN A 286 11.27 -11.60 1.80
N LEU A 287 10.73 -10.40 2.02
CA LEU A 287 10.68 -9.36 0.98
C LEU A 287 12.10 -8.95 0.54
N THR A 288 13.02 -8.77 1.49
CA THR A 288 14.41 -8.36 1.21
C THR A 288 15.12 -9.36 0.31
N ARG A 289 14.95 -10.67 0.57
CA ARG A 289 15.58 -11.71 -0.27
C ARG A 289 15.00 -11.74 -1.68
N LEU A 290 13.69 -11.55 -1.81
CA LEU A 290 13.07 -11.45 -3.13
C LEU A 290 13.55 -10.20 -3.88
N VAL A 291 13.56 -9.03 -3.23
CA VAL A 291 14.10 -7.79 -3.80
C VAL A 291 15.58 -7.94 -4.19
N ALA A 292 16.40 -8.59 -3.37
CA ALA A 292 17.80 -8.88 -3.68
C ALA A 292 17.96 -9.81 -4.89
N HIS A 293 17.08 -10.82 -5.01
CA HIS A 293 17.06 -11.69 -6.17
C HIS A 293 16.69 -10.93 -7.45
N VAL A 294 15.67 -10.07 -7.39
CA VAL A 294 15.28 -9.22 -8.54
C VAL A 294 16.36 -8.21 -8.89
N SER A 295 17.04 -7.63 -7.90
CA SER A 295 18.12 -6.66 -8.15
C SER A 295 19.38 -7.28 -8.74
N ALA A 296 19.52 -8.60 -8.71
CA ALA A 296 20.60 -9.33 -9.37
C ALA A 296 20.37 -9.50 -10.88
N LEU A 297 19.15 -9.23 -11.38
CA LEU A 297 18.86 -9.29 -12.81
C LEU A 297 19.60 -8.20 -13.59
N GLN A 298 19.96 -8.54 -14.83
CA GLN A 298 20.62 -7.61 -15.72
C GLN A 298 19.74 -6.36 -15.94
N GLY A 299 20.35 -5.18 -15.79
CA GLY A 299 19.66 -3.90 -16.03
C GLY A 299 19.09 -3.25 -14.78
N ALA A 300 19.09 -3.93 -13.63
CA ALA A 300 18.81 -3.30 -12.34
C ALA A 300 19.85 -2.21 -12.03
N ILE A 301 19.40 -1.05 -11.57
CA ILE A 301 20.27 0.10 -11.29
C ILE A 301 20.07 0.73 -9.92
N GLY A 302 19.04 0.31 -9.19
CA GLY A 302 18.81 0.74 -7.82
C GLY A 302 17.57 0.09 -7.24
N ILE A 303 17.44 0.18 -5.93
CA ILE A 303 16.27 -0.29 -5.18
C ILE A 303 15.70 0.91 -4.46
N PHE A 304 14.38 1.02 -4.44
CA PHE A 304 13.63 1.96 -3.63
C PHE A 304 12.81 1.19 -2.60
N TRP A 305 13.09 1.44 -1.33
CA TRP A 305 12.36 0.87 -0.19
C TRP A 305 11.41 1.94 0.35
N SER A 306 10.15 1.86 -0.05
CA SER A 306 9.21 2.99 0.06
C SER A 306 8.84 3.33 1.50
N ALA A 307 8.78 2.34 2.39
CA ALA A 307 8.36 2.52 3.78
C ALA A 307 9.22 3.52 4.58
N ALA A 308 10.49 3.69 4.20
CA ALA A 308 11.43 4.60 4.86
C ALA A 308 12.04 5.64 3.90
N GLY A 309 11.52 5.71 2.66
CA GLY A 309 12.10 6.58 1.64
C GLY A 309 13.59 6.29 1.38
N LEU A 310 14.01 5.02 1.36
CA LEU A 310 15.41 4.63 1.21
C LEU A 310 15.73 4.21 -0.22
N VAL A 311 16.93 4.53 -0.69
CA VAL A 311 17.48 4.00 -1.94
C VAL A 311 18.76 3.23 -1.70
N HIS A 312 18.90 2.10 -2.38
CA HIS A 312 20.05 1.21 -2.26
C HIS A 312 20.71 0.93 -3.60
N GLU A 313 22.04 0.84 -3.57
CA GLU A 313 22.82 0.32 -4.68
C GLU A 313 22.61 -1.20 -4.75
N PRO A 314 22.33 -1.79 -5.94
CA PRO A 314 21.94 -3.20 -6.04
C PRO A 314 22.95 -4.18 -5.45
N SER A 315 24.26 -4.01 -5.72
CA SER A 315 25.27 -4.97 -5.27
C SER A 315 25.48 -4.94 -3.76
N GLN A 316 25.46 -3.76 -3.15
CA GLN A 316 25.54 -3.57 -1.71
C GLN A 316 24.30 -4.13 -1.01
N PHE A 317 23.10 -3.91 -1.55
CA PHE A 317 21.89 -4.49 -1.00
C PHE A 317 21.93 -6.02 -1.02
N GLN A 318 22.40 -6.63 -2.12
CA GLN A 318 22.56 -8.07 -2.25
C GLN A 318 23.55 -8.63 -1.21
N GLU A 319 24.68 -7.97 -1.00
CA GLU A 319 25.69 -8.37 -0.02
C GLU A 319 25.13 -8.39 1.40
N ILE A 320 24.42 -7.31 1.80
CA ILE A 320 23.81 -7.23 3.13
C ILE A 320 22.66 -8.24 3.25
N ALA A 321 21.80 -8.37 2.23
CA ALA A 321 20.68 -9.30 2.23
C ALA A 321 21.11 -10.77 2.37
N ALA A 322 22.27 -11.15 1.83
CA ALA A 322 22.81 -12.49 1.93
C ALA A 322 23.19 -12.89 3.37
N GLY A 323 23.50 -11.93 4.23
CA GLY A 323 23.84 -12.15 5.64
C GLY A 323 22.62 -12.23 6.58
N LEU A 324 21.41 -11.95 6.09
CA LEU A 324 20.23 -11.83 6.95
C LEU A 324 19.76 -13.16 7.53
N SER A 325 19.50 -13.13 8.84
CA SER A 325 18.79 -14.17 9.57
C SER A 325 17.91 -13.55 10.66
N PRO A 326 16.95 -14.29 11.26
CA PRO A 326 16.13 -13.75 12.34
C PRO A 326 16.95 -13.21 13.54
N GLN A 327 18.20 -13.66 13.72
CA GLN A 327 19.11 -13.21 14.78
C GLN A 327 20.13 -12.15 14.32
N GLU A 328 20.33 -12.05 13.00
CA GLU A 328 21.28 -11.14 12.37
C GLU A 328 20.54 -10.23 11.41
N LEU A 329 19.90 -9.21 11.98
CA LEU A 329 19.18 -8.16 11.26
C LEU A 329 20.09 -6.96 11.01
N GLU A 330 19.84 -6.29 9.88
CA GLU A 330 20.56 -5.12 9.39
C GLU A 330 19.58 -3.94 9.20
N PRO A 331 19.28 -3.17 10.27
CA PRO A 331 18.29 -2.09 10.24
C PRO A 331 18.45 -1.09 9.09
N GLN A 332 19.69 -0.85 8.65
CA GLN A 332 20.02 0.07 7.56
C GLN A 332 19.37 -0.27 6.21
N LEU A 333 18.89 -1.50 6.02
CA LEU A 333 18.13 -1.85 4.81
C LEU A 333 16.72 -1.25 4.79
N TRP A 334 16.15 -1.01 5.97
CA TRP A 334 14.71 -0.75 6.13
C TRP A 334 14.39 0.53 6.88
N VAL A 335 15.32 1.03 7.69
CA VAL A 335 15.15 2.19 8.56
C VAL A 335 16.17 3.23 8.16
N ASP A 336 15.68 4.42 7.80
CA ASP A 336 16.52 5.57 7.59
C ASP A 336 16.98 6.09 8.94
N MET A 337 18.30 6.14 9.15
CA MET A 337 18.93 6.54 10.41
C MET A 337 19.86 7.70 10.13
N ARG A 338 19.56 8.89 10.68
CA ARG A 338 20.33 10.09 10.39
C ARG A 338 20.88 10.72 11.64
N VAL A 339 22.15 11.12 11.56
CA VAL A 339 22.77 12.04 12.51
C VAL A 339 23.04 13.34 11.76
N GLU A 340 22.43 14.43 12.23
CA GLU A 340 22.56 15.74 11.61
C GLU A 340 23.06 16.77 12.62
N LYS A 341 23.78 17.78 12.13
CA LYS A 341 24.30 18.85 12.99
C LYS A 341 23.28 19.98 13.11
N ASN A 342 22.95 20.35 14.34
CA ASN A 342 22.10 21.49 14.67
C ASN A 342 22.86 22.83 14.50
N GLU A 343 22.11 23.93 14.37
CA GLU A 343 22.68 25.28 14.22
C GLU A 343 23.56 25.70 15.39
N ASP A 344 23.24 25.24 16.61
CA ASP A 344 23.99 25.54 17.84
C ASP A 344 25.28 24.69 17.98
N GLY A 345 25.55 23.81 17.01
CA GLY A 345 26.71 22.93 16.97
C GLY A 345 26.53 21.60 17.70
N SER A 346 25.38 21.34 18.33
CA SER A 346 25.00 20.00 18.79
C SER A 346 24.59 19.12 17.61
N TYR A 347 24.28 17.85 17.87
CA TYR A 347 23.73 16.91 16.89
C TYR A 347 22.33 16.47 17.28
N ARG A 348 21.54 16.12 16.26
CA ARG A 348 20.28 15.39 16.39
C ARG A 348 20.42 14.01 15.75
N PHE A 349 19.69 13.04 16.27
CA PHE A 349 19.51 11.73 15.65
C PHE A 349 18.05 11.47 15.41
N PHE A 350 17.74 10.75 14.35
CA PHE A 350 16.39 10.28 14.15
C PHE A 350 16.24 9.11 13.20
N THR A 351 15.07 8.48 13.29
CA THR A 351 14.62 7.45 12.38
C THR A 351 13.38 7.80 11.58
N ASP A 352 13.29 7.15 10.42
CA ASP A 352 12.06 6.93 9.66
C ASP A 352 12.00 5.46 9.19
N GLY A 353 10.84 4.82 9.30
CA GLY A 353 10.61 3.42 8.93
C GLY A 353 10.59 2.41 10.07
N LEU A 354 10.80 2.80 11.33
CA LEU A 354 10.63 1.90 12.48
C LEU A 354 9.17 1.48 12.68
N THR A 355 8.24 2.33 12.26
CA THR A 355 6.80 2.00 12.29
C THR A 355 6.47 0.74 11.48
N ALA A 356 7.21 0.44 10.39
CA ALA A 356 7.05 -0.80 9.63
C ALA A 356 7.48 -2.05 10.45
N PHE A 357 8.31 -1.84 11.48
CA PHE A 357 8.75 -2.85 12.45
C PHE A 357 7.91 -2.90 13.71
N ASN A 358 6.76 -2.22 13.75
CA ASN A 358 5.93 -2.18 14.93
C ASN A 358 6.67 -1.52 16.11
N GLN A 359 7.50 -0.52 15.80
CA GLN A 359 8.31 0.23 16.76
C GLN A 359 8.04 1.73 16.60
N PRO A 360 7.98 2.49 17.71
CA PRO A 360 7.95 3.95 17.62
C PRO A 360 9.27 4.46 17.02
N GLU A 361 9.18 5.55 16.26
CA GLU A 361 10.37 6.23 15.77
C GLU A 361 11.25 6.70 16.95
N ILE A 362 12.56 6.68 16.76
CA ILE A 362 13.57 7.03 17.75
C ILE A 362 14.18 8.38 17.38
N GLU A 363 14.29 9.27 18.35
CA GLU A 363 14.81 10.63 18.17
C GLU A 363 15.76 11.04 19.32
N ILE A 364 16.73 11.88 18.98
CA ILE A 364 17.55 12.65 19.91
C ILE A 364 17.59 14.07 19.39
N ASP A 365 17.01 15.03 20.11
CA ASP A 365 16.87 16.39 19.60
C ASP A 365 18.20 17.15 19.68
N TYR A 366 18.94 16.94 20.78
CA TYR A 366 20.18 17.64 21.08
C TYR A 366 21.16 16.74 21.82
N THR A 367 22.34 16.52 21.25
CA THR A 367 23.46 15.86 21.92
C THR A 367 24.80 16.50 21.56
N LYS A 368 25.71 16.56 22.53
CA LYS A 368 27.11 16.97 22.33
C LYS A 368 28.06 15.77 22.22
N ARG A 369 27.51 14.55 22.22
CA ARG A 369 28.27 13.33 21.98
C ARG A 369 28.80 13.34 20.54
N ASP A 370 29.85 12.56 20.33
CA ASP A 370 30.41 12.33 19.00
C ASP A 370 29.36 11.69 18.07
N PRO A 371 29.18 12.17 16.82
CA PRO A 371 28.13 11.70 15.92
C PRO A 371 28.26 10.22 15.54
N ASP A 372 29.48 9.70 15.38
CA ASP A 372 29.70 8.28 15.09
C ASP A 372 29.29 7.44 16.29
N HIS A 373 29.65 7.89 17.50
CA HIS A 373 29.20 7.23 18.73
C HIS A 373 27.67 7.24 18.87
N VAL A 374 27.00 8.34 18.53
CA VAL A 374 25.52 8.42 18.55
C VAL A 374 24.93 7.41 17.57
N TYR A 375 25.39 7.40 16.31
CA TYR A 375 24.90 6.49 15.29
C TYR A 375 25.06 5.02 15.72
N GLN A 376 26.25 4.61 16.15
CA GLN A 376 26.53 3.22 16.56
C GLN A 376 25.70 2.79 17.77
N THR A 377 25.48 3.70 18.71
CA THR A 377 24.65 3.47 19.88
C THR A 377 23.20 3.24 19.45
N CYS A 378 22.62 4.17 18.69
CA CYS A 378 21.23 4.09 18.23
C CYS A 378 21.02 2.87 17.31
N TYR A 379 21.97 2.57 16.43
CA TYR A 379 21.95 1.36 15.61
C TYR A 379 21.83 0.10 16.46
N SER A 380 22.61 0.00 17.54
CA SER A 380 22.57 -1.14 18.46
C SER A 380 21.22 -1.26 19.18
N VAL A 381 20.67 -0.14 19.65
CA VAL A 381 19.34 -0.07 20.28
C VAL A 381 18.26 -0.52 19.30
N ILE A 382 18.24 0.05 18.09
CA ILE A 382 17.26 -0.26 17.04
C ILE A 382 17.33 -1.75 16.68
N ARG A 383 18.54 -2.25 16.41
CA ARG A 383 18.75 -3.67 16.08
C ARG A 383 18.21 -4.57 17.18
N GLN A 384 18.48 -4.25 18.45
CA GLN A 384 17.95 -5.02 19.56
C GLN A 384 16.42 -4.95 19.65
N ALA A 385 15.82 -3.77 19.46
CA ALA A 385 14.36 -3.59 19.47
C ALA A 385 13.68 -4.43 18.37
N ILE A 386 14.15 -4.34 17.12
CA ILE A 386 13.56 -5.09 16.01
C ILE A 386 13.85 -6.61 16.07
N THR A 387 15.00 -7.03 16.61
CA THR A 387 15.32 -8.45 16.78
C THR A 387 14.47 -9.09 17.89
N SER A 388 14.22 -8.36 18.98
CA SER A 388 13.44 -8.88 20.13
C SER A 388 11.94 -8.65 20.02
N GLY A 389 11.50 -7.71 19.18
CA GLY A 389 10.13 -7.19 19.15
C GLY A 389 9.78 -6.35 20.39
N HIS A 390 10.74 -6.04 21.26
CA HIS A 390 10.51 -5.25 22.47
C HIS A 390 10.38 -3.76 22.12
N GLN A 391 9.20 -3.20 22.38
CA GLN A 391 8.99 -1.75 22.33
C GLN A 391 9.59 -1.10 23.58
N LEU A 392 10.47 -0.12 23.37
CA LEU A 392 11.12 0.63 24.44
C LEU A 392 10.10 1.39 25.28
N GLN A 393 10.10 1.17 26.60
CA GLN A 393 9.09 1.70 27.51
C GLN A 393 9.51 3.04 28.14
N GLN A 394 8.54 3.89 28.45
CA GLN A 394 8.78 5.14 29.20
C GLN A 394 9.55 4.86 30.51
N GLY A 395 10.70 5.52 30.68
CA GLY A 395 11.56 5.38 31.86
C GLY A 395 12.45 4.13 31.85
N GLU A 396 12.44 3.35 30.78
CA GLU A 396 13.39 2.25 30.59
C GLU A 396 14.83 2.78 30.55
N THR A 397 15.75 2.01 31.13
CA THR A 397 17.19 2.29 31.12
C THR A 397 17.89 1.24 30.27
N ILE A 398 18.57 1.69 29.21
CA ILE A 398 19.36 0.82 28.34
C ILE A 398 20.83 0.97 28.71
N GLU A 399 21.46 -0.15 29.08
CA GLU A 399 22.90 -0.24 29.38
C GLU A 399 23.59 -1.02 28.26
N LEU A 400 24.28 -0.32 27.36
CA LEU A 400 24.98 -0.96 26.22
C LEU A 400 26.46 -1.23 26.55
N ALA A 401 27.08 -0.35 27.35
CA ALA A 401 28.46 -0.43 27.78
C ALA A 401 28.60 0.17 29.19
N PRO A 402 29.68 -0.11 29.94
CA PRO A 402 29.83 0.32 31.34
C PRO A 402 29.63 1.82 31.60
N ASP A 403 29.85 2.67 30.58
CA ASP A 403 29.74 4.13 30.65
C ASP A 403 28.69 4.71 29.67
N THR A 404 27.79 3.88 29.13
CA THR A 404 26.72 4.33 28.21
C THR A 404 25.38 3.88 28.73
N ILE A 405 24.77 4.77 29.52
CA ILE A 405 23.43 4.64 30.06
C ILE A 405 22.52 5.57 29.25
N ILE A 406 21.41 5.01 28.79
CA ILE A 406 20.42 5.74 28.01
C ILE A 406 19.09 5.67 28.74
N GLN A 407 18.45 6.82 28.90
CA GLN A 407 17.09 6.92 29.42
C GLN A 407 16.10 7.03 28.27
N VAL A 408 15.05 6.22 28.31
CA VAL A 408 13.97 6.22 27.33
C VAL A 408 12.85 7.15 27.81
N LYS A 409 12.39 8.06 26.94
CA LYS A 409 11.19 8.86 27.16
C LYS A 409 10.30 8.82 25.94
N HIS A 410 8.99 8.82 26.16
CA HIS A 410 7.99 9.03 25.12
C HIS A 410 7.64 10.51 25.12
N ALA A 411 7.77 11.16 23.97
CA ALA A 411 7.51 12.58 23.83
C ALA A 411 7.01 12.91 22.42
N PRO A 412 6.43 14.11 22.20
CA PRO A 412 6.15 14.58 20.86
C PRO A 412 7.40 14.58 19.98
N SER A 413 7.21 14.26 18.72
CA SER A 413 8.26 14.29 17.70
C SER A 413 8.79 15.70 17.46
N MET A 414 10.05 15.82 17.03
CA MET A 414 10.59 17.09 16.53
C MET A 414 10.05 17.48 15.13
N TRP A 415 9.24 16.62 14.50
CA TRP A 415 8.55 16.88 13.24
C TRP A 415 7.03 16.70 13.38
N GLU A 416 6.32 17.17 12.35
CA GLU A 416 4.89 16.95 12.21
C GLU A 416 4.62 15.47 11.85
N ARG A 417 4.40 14.63 12.87
CA ARG A 417 3.93 13.25 12.75
C ARG A 417 2.95 12.91 13.86
N ASP A 418 2.08 11.94 13.60
CA ASP A 418 1.09 11.48 14.56
C ASP A 418 1.72 10.60 15.66
N GLY A 419 1.26 10.79 16.89
CA GLY A 419 1.67 9.98 18.03
C GLY A 419 3.01 10.36 18.68
N PRO A 420 3.34 9.74 19.83
CA PRO A 420 4.61 9.95 20.50
C PRO A 420 5.74 9.14 19.84
N VAL A 421 6.97 9.65 19.96
CA VAL A 421 8.21 8.99 19.58
C VAL A 421 9.04 8.64 20.81
N VAL A 422 10.01 7.75 20.65
CA VAL A 422 11.01 7.45 21.68
C VAL A 422 12.16 8.46 21.60
N LYS A 423 12.27 9.30 22.62
CA LYS A 423 13.45 10.13 22.88
C LYS A 423 14.49 9.35 23.66
N LEU A 424 15.71 9.28 23.15
CA LEU A 424 16.85 8.71 23.87
C LEU A 424 17.68 9.83 24.51
N GLU A 425 17.93 9.72 25.81
CA GLU A 425 18.76 10.67 26.55
C GLU A 425 20.01 9.98 27.12
N PHE A 426 21.18 10.42 26.67
CA PHE A 426 22.45 9.99 27.25
C PHE A 426 22.61 10.59 28.65
N THR A 427 22.80 9.75 29.67
CA THR A 427 23.08 10.20 31.04
C THR A 427 24.55 10.28 31.39
#